data_AF-A0A6J4TPF4-F1
#
_entry.id   AF-A0A6J4TPF4-F1
#
_cell.length_a   1.000
_cell.length_b   1.000
_cell.length_c   1.000
_cell.angle_alpha   90.00
_cell.angle_beta   90.00
_cell.angle_gamma   90.00
#
_symmetry.space_group_name_H-M   'P 1'
#
loop_
_entity.id
_entity.type
_entity.pdbx_description
1 polymer ?
#
loop_
_entity_poly.entity_id
_entity_poly.type
_entity_poly.pdbx_seq_one_letter_code
_entity_poly.pdbx_strand_id
1 'polypeptide(L)'
;MTALRYIDLVLLWLTVPLALALGAPQLGVLLAGVVWTVQRLVALDVDRRARERASVREAIGLNMATMFARMWLIGATVVVAGVAGEREDGAAAAAVLLVAFTISFVSTLLNRSLTRAAPRPRTPERA
;
A
#
# COMPACT_ATOMS: atom_id res chain seq x y z
N MET A 1 -17.22 -0.91 0.51
CA MET A 1 -16.40 -1.63 1.51
C MET A 1 -15.18 -0.78 1.84
N THR A 2 -15.32 0.14 2.79
CA THR A 2 -14.38 1.26 3.00
C THR A 2 -13.33 0.97 4.07
N ALA A 3 -13.65 0.14 5.08
CA ALA A 3 -12.81 -0.08 6.25
C ALA A 3 -11.49 -0.83 5.95
N LEU A 4 -11.53 -1.94 5.21
CA LEU A 4 -10.32 -2.72 4.83
C LEU A 4 -9.32 -1.92 3.97
N ARG A 5 -9.76 -0.81 3.37
CA ARG A 5 -8.93 0.03 2.51
C ARG A 5 -7.97 0.92 3.30
N TYR A 6 -8.26 1.19 4.57
CA TYR A 6 -7.46 2.09 5.42
C TYR A 6 -6.72 1.36 6.53
N ILE A 7 -6.89 0.04 6.64
CA ILE A 7 -6.27 -0.76 7.70
C ILE A 7 -4.74 -0.71 7.64
N ASP A 8 -4.16 -0.54 6.46
CA ASP A 8 -2.72 -0.35 6.26
C ASP A 8 -2.22 0.98 6.83
N LEU A 9 -3.01 2.06 6.73
CA LEU A 9 -2.68 3.33 7.37
C LEU A 9 -2.81 3.24 8.89
N VAL A 10 -3.86 2.59 9.40
CA VAL A 10 -4.04 2.40 10.85
C VAL A 10 -2.89 1.60 11.44
N LEU A 11 -2.53 0.47 10.81
CA LEU A 11 -1.39 -0.32 11.28
C LEU A 11 -0.05 0.39 11.10
N LEU A 12 0.14 1.16 10.02
CA LEU A 12 1.34 1.98 9.86
C LEU A 12 1.50 2.96 11.02
N TRP A 13 0.43 3.71 11.33
CA TRP A 13 0.43 4.67 12.43
C TRP A 13 0.44 4.03 13.81
N LEU A 14 0.20 2.72 13.92
CA LEU A 14 0.47 1.93 15.13
C LEU A 14 1.92 1.43 15.17
N THR A 15 2.49 1.09 14.00
CA THR A 15 3.86 0.57 13.86
C THR A 15 4.89 1.67 14.08
N VAL A 16 4.64 2.90 13.61
CA VAL A 16 5.50 4.06 13.82
C VAL A 16 5.77 4.33 15.31
N PRO A 17 4.77 4.55 16.18
CA PRO A 17 5.01 4.80 17.59
C PRO A 17 5.61 3.58 18.30
N LEU A 18 5.24 2.36 17.90
CA LEU A 18 5.84 1.14 18.44
C LEU A 18 7.33 1.06 18.10
N ALA A 19 7.71 1.31 16.85
CA ALA A 19 9.11 1.31 16.41
C ALA A 19 9.91 2.39 17.16
N LEU A 20 9.36 3.60 17.29
CA LEU A 20 9.99 4.68 18.06
C LEU A 20 10.14 4.31 19.55
N ALA A 21 9.14 3.67 20.16
CA ALA A 21 9.20 3.20 21.54
C ALA A 21 10.25 2.10 21.76
N LEU A 22 10.57 1.33 20.72
CA LEU A 22 11.62 0.31 20.72
C LEU A 22 13.01 0.87 20.40
N GLY A 23 13.16 2.20 20.25
CA GLY A 23 14.43 2.86 19.98
C GLY A 23 14.85 2.84 18.51
N ALA A 24 13.91 2.60 17.58
CA ALA A 24 14.22 2.62 16.17
C ALA A 24 14.65 4.03 15.67
N PRO A 25 15.56 4.12 14.70
CA PRO A 25 15.98 5.36 14.07
C PRO A 25 14.80 6.21 13.57
N GLN A 26 14.71 7.43 14.09
CA GLN A 26 13.53 8.28 13.92
C GLN A 26 13.33 8.73 12.48
N LEU A 27 14.43 9.07 11.79
CA LEU A 27 14.37 9.58 10.42
C LEU A 27 13.89 8.48 9.48
N GLY A 28 14.42 7.26 9.60
CA GLY A 28 13.97 6.10 8.82
C GLY A 28 12.49 5.78 9.02
N VAL A 29 12.02 5.73 10.27
CA VAL A 29 10.63 5.41 10.60
C VAL A 29 9.66 6.49 10.11
N LEU A 30 9.98 7.77 10.33
CA LEU A 30 9.13 8.89 9.90
C LEU A 30 9.08 9.02 8.38
N LEU A 31 10.24 8.89 7.70
CA LEU A 31 10.30 8.94 6.24
C LEU A 31 9.46 7.83 5.62
N ALA A 32 9.60 6.59 6.12
CA ALA A 32 8.79 5.46 5.69
C ALA A 32 7.29 5.71 5.90
N GLY A 33 6.92 6.27 7.06
CA GLY A 33 5.52 6.62 7.38
C GLY A 33 4.91 7.64 6.43
N VAL A 34 5.64 8.73 6.16
CA VAL A 34 5.20 9.80 5.23
C VAL A 34 5.08 9.25 3.82
N VAL A 35 6.11 8.57 3.32
CA VAL A 35 6.14 8.00 1.97
C VAL A 35 5.02 7.01 1.76
N TRP A 36 4.79 6.09 2.72
CA TRP A 36 3.70 5.13 2.62
C TRP A 36 2.33 5.82 2.55
N THR A 37 2.12 6.83 3.39
CA THR A 37 0.87 7.59 3.41
C THR A 37 0.63 8.29 2.08
N VAL A 38 1.64 9.00 1.56
CA VAL A 38 1.55 9.71 0.28
C VAL A 38 1.28 8.74 -0.86
N GLN A 39 2.03 7.63 -0.97
CA GLN A 39 1.79 6.66 -2.06
C GLN A 39 0.37 6.10 -1.99
N ARG A 40 -0.17 5.87 -0.78
CA ARG A 40 -1.50 5.29 -0.59
C ARG A 40 -2.58 6.26 -1.04
N LEU A 41 -2.46 7.54 -0.68
CA LEU A 41 -3.38 8.58 -1.12
C LEU A 41 -3.37 8.72 -2.65
N VAL A 42 -2.19 8.72 -3.27
CA VAL A 42 -2.06 8.75 -4.73
C VAL A 42 -2.72 7.53 -5.37
N ALA A 43 -2.48 6.32 -4.85
CA ALA A 43 -3.10 5.10 -5.37
C ALA A 43 -4.64 5.15 -5.31
N LEU A 44 -5.21 5.70 -4.24
CA LEU A 44 -6.67 5.86 -4.09
C LEU A 44 -7.26 6.82 -5.13
N ASP A 45 -6.56 7.90 -5.43
CA ASP A 45 -7.00 8.90 -6.40
C ASP A 45 -6.85 8.38 -7.85
N VAL A 46 -5.78 7.66 -8.14
CA VAL A 46 -5.57 6.95 -9.41
C VAL A 46 -6.66 5.91 -9.65
N ASP A 47 -6.97 5.07 -8.65
CA ASP A 47 -8.04 4.07 -8.73
C ASP A 47 -9.41 4.70 -8.98
N ARG A 48 -9.68 5.87 -8.38
CA ARG A 48 -10.92 6.61 -8.62
C ARG A 48 -11.01 7.08 -10.07
N ARG A 49 -9.96 7.73 -10.59
CA ARG A 49 -9.91 8.23 -11.97
C ARG A 49 -10.00 7.10 -12.99
N ALA A 50 -9.36 5.97 -12.73
CA ALA A 50 -9.36 4.82 -13.63
C ALA A 50 -10.77 4.26 -13.87
N ARG A 51 -11.60 4.22 -12.82
CA ARG A 51 -13.00 3.73 -12.91
C ARG A 51 -13.90 4.62 -13.76
N GLU A 52 -13.57 5.90 -13.86
CA GLU A 52 -14.42 6.89 -14.55
C GLU A 52 -14.14 6.97 -16.05
N ARG A 53 -12.92 6.62 -16.51
CA ARG A 53 -12.47 7.01 -17.87
C ARG A 53 -11.63 5.98 -18.64
N ALA A 54 -11.15 4.90 -18.04
CA ALA A 54 -10.11 4.09 -18.67
C ALA A 54 -10.67 2.99 -19.60
N SER A 55 -10.17 2.97 -20.84
CA SER A 55 -10.26 1.79 -21.70
C SER A 55 -9.44 0.62 -21.11
N VAL A 56 -9.72 -0.63 -21.51
CA VAL A 56 -9.01 -1.82 -21.00
C VAL A 56 -7.48 -1.70 -21.15
N ARG A 57 -7.01 -1.14 -22.27
CA ARG A 57 -5.57 -0.95 -22.55
C ARG A 57 -4.94 0.07 -21.62
N GLU A 58 -5.62 1.19 -21.38
CA GLU A 58 -5.15 2.22 -20.44
C GLU A 58 -5.18 1.72 -19.00
N ALA A 59 -6.20 0.95 -18.62
CA ALA A 59 -6.30 0.36 -17.29
C ALA A 59 -5.11 -0.56 -16.99
N ILE A 60 -4.71 -1.42 -17.95
CA ILE A 60 -3.52 -2.29 -17.81
C ILE A 60 -2.24 -1.45 -17.67
N GLY A 61 -2.06 -0.45 -18.55
CA GLY A 61 -0.88 0.43 -18.52
C GLY A 61 -0.75 1.19 -17.20
N LEU A 62 -1.85 1.74 -16.70
CA LEU A 62 -1.90 2.47 -15.44
C LEU A 62 -1.63 1.56 -14.24
N ASN A 63 -2.13 0.33 -14.25
CA ASN A 63 -1.87 -0.64 -13.19
C ASN A 63 -0.39 -1.02 -13.13
N MET A 64 0.21 -1.29 -14.30
CA MET A 64 1.64 -1.59 -14.41
C MET A 64 2.49 -0.41 -13.96
N ALA A 65 2.21 0.80 -14.46
CA ALA A 65 2.91 2.01 -14.08
C ALA A 65 2.84 2.27 -12.57
N THR A 66 1.66 2.09 -11.97
CA THR A 66 1.47 2.24 -10.52
C THR A 66 2.24 1.19 -9.73
N MET A 67 2.27 -0.07 -10.18
CA MET A 67 3.07 -1.12 -9.53
C MET A 67 4.55 -0.79 -9.54
N PHE A 68 5.11 -0.43 -10.70
CA PHE A 68 6.53 -0.11 -10.82
C PHE A 68 6.89 1.16 -10.06
N ALA A 69 6.08 2.20 -10.14
CA ALA A 69 6.29 3.44 -9.40
C ALA A 69 6.37 3.16 -7.89
N ARG A 70 5.47 2.35 -7.34
CA ARG A 70 5.49 1.98 -5.91
C ARG A 70 6.76 1.22 -5.52
N MET A 71 7.20 0.26 -6.34
CA MET A 71 8.44 -0.50 -6.06
C MET A 71 9.67 0.41 -6.04
N TRP A 72 9.80 1.29 -7.03
CA TRP A 72 10.88 2.26 -7.09
C TRP A 72 10.85 3.25 -5.93
N LEU A 73 9.65 3.72 -5.55
CA LEU A 73 9.48 4.68 -4.47
C LEU A 73 9.88 4.09 -3.11
N ILE A 74 9.57 2.81 -2.85
CA ILE A 74 10.05 2.09 -1.66
C ILE A 74 11.58 2.00 -1.65
N GLY A 75 12.19 1.55 -2.74
CA GLY A 75 13.65 1.43 -2.84
C GLY A 75 14.36 2.78 -2.67
N ALA A 76 13.86 3.82 -3.35
CA ALA A 76 14.38 5.17 -3.22
C ALA A 76 14.27 5.69 -1.78
N THR A 77 13.18 5.40 -1.08
CA THR A 77 12.98 5.82 0.32
C THR A 77 14.01 5.19 1.25
N VAL A 78 14.29 3.90 1.07
CA VAL A 78 15.32 3.19 1.86
C VAL A 78 16.70 3.80 1.62
N VAL A 79 17.06 4.07 0.36
CA VAL A 79 18.33 4.70 0.00
C VAL A 79 18.42 6.12 0.57
N VAL A 80 17.38 6.93 0.39
CA VAL A 80 17.34 8.32 0.89
C VAL A 80 17.45 8.34 2.42
N ALA A 81 16.74 7.46 3.13
CA ALA A 81 16.86 7.35 4.59
C ALA A 81 18.29 7.02 5.01
N GLY A 82 18.92 6.04 4.35
CA GLY A 82 20.29 5.62 4.66
C GLY A 82 21.38 6.64 4.30
N VAL A 83 21.13 7.50 3.31
CA VAL A 83 22.08 8.52 2.84
C VAL A 83 21.89 9.85 3.57
N ALA A 84 20.65 10.23 3.90
CA ALA A 84 20.33 11.49 4.57
C ALA A 84 20.47 11.40 6.10
N GLY A 85 20.28 10.21 6.67
CA GLY A 85 20.56 9.90 8.06
C GLY A 85 21.76 8.96 8.17
N GLU A 86 21.55 7.83 8.84
CA GLU A 86 22.55 6.77 8.98
C GLU A 86 22.11 5.46 8.32
N ARG A 87 23.03 4.49 8.21
CA ARG A 87 22.71 3.16 7.69
C ARG A 87 21.55 2.49 8.44
N GLU A 88 21.43 2.77 9.74
CA GLU A 88 20.33 2.27 10.58
C GLU A 88 18.98 2.86 10.17
N ASP A 89 18.93 4.13 9.72
CA ASP A 89 17.70 4.74 9.19
C ASP A 89 17.22 4.05 7.92
N GLY A 90 18.15 3.67 7.04
CA GLY A 90 17.85 2.85 5.87
C GLY A 90 17.22 1.50 6.26
N ALA A 91 17.81 0.81 7.24
CA ALA A 91 17.30 -0.47 7.74
C ALA A 91 15.92 -0.33 8.40
N ALA A 92 15.73 0.73 9.20
CA ALA A 92 14.46 1.03 9.86
C ALA A 92 13.37 1.35 8.84
N ALA A 93 13.67 2.17 7.82
CA ALA A 93 12.75 2.47 6.74
C ALA A 93 12.35 1.20 5.98
N ALA A 94 13.31 0.33 5.66
CA ALA A 94 13.06 -0.95 4.99
C ALA A 94 12.13 -1.84 5.81
N ALA A 95 12.38 -1.96 7.13
CA ALA A 95 11.56 -2.77 8.02
C ALA A 95 10.10 -2.25 8.09
N VAL A 96 9.91 -0.95 8.30
CA VAL A 96 8.58 -0.33 8.37
C VAL A 96 7.83 -0.49 7.04
N LEU A 97 8.50 -0.21 5.91
CA LEU A 97 7.89 -0.34 4.59
C LEU A 97 7.54 -1.79 4.25
N LEU A 98 8.35 -2.77 4.67
CA LEU A 98 8.08 -4.19 4.48
C LEU A 98 6.82 -4.63 5.25
N VAL A 99 6.70 -4.22 6.50
CA VAL A 99 5.52 -4.50 7.33
C VAL A 99 4.27 -3.89 6.70
N ALA A 100 4.33 -2.59 6.35
CA ALA A 100 3.22 -1.89 5.72
C ALA A 100 2.81 -2.52 4.37
N PHE A 101 3.80 -2.92 3.56
CA PHE A 101 3.57 -3.63 2.31
C PHE A 101 2.86 -4.95 2.51
N THR A 102 3.32 -5.76 3.46
CA THR A 102 2.72 -7.06 3.77
C THR A 102 1.26 -6.91 4.18
N ILE A 103 0.95 -5.94 5.06
CA ILE A 103 -0.42 -5.67 5.50
C ILE A 103 -1.31 -5.25 4.32
N SER A 104 -0.83 -4.33 3.49
CA SER A 104 -1.57 -3.90 2.30
C SER A 104 -1.79 -5.05 1.31
N PHE A 105 -0.78 -5.91 1.13
CA PHE A 105 -0.87 -7.08 0.25
C PHE A 105 -1.94 -8.06 0.75
N VAL A 106 -1.89 -8.45 2.03
CA VAL A 106 -2.88 -9.33 2.66
C VAL A 106 -4.27 -8.72 2.58
N SER A 107 -4.43 -7.43 2.90
CA SER A 107 -5.72 -6.73 2.81
C SER A 107 -6.29 -6.76 1.39
N THR A 108 -5.42 -6.63 0.38
CA THR A 108 -5.82 -6.69 -1.03
C THR A 108 -6.26 -8.11 -1.42
N LEU A 109 -5.54 -9.13 -0.98
CA LEU A 109 -5.91 -10.53 -1.22
C LEU A 109 -7.26 -10.87 -0.58
N LEU A 110 -7.46 -10.48 0.69
CA LEU A 110 -8.71 -10.69 1.40
C LEU A 110 -9.88 -9.99 0.72
N ASN A 111 -9.70 -8.74 0.27
CA ASN A 111 -10.78 -8.03 -0.43
C ASN A 111 -11.15 -8.71 -1.76
N ARG A 112 -10.15 -9.24 -2.49
CA ARG A 112 -10.38 -9.99 -3.74
C ARG A 112 -11.10 -11.33 -3.49
N SER A 113 -10.73 -12.07 -2.45
CA SER A 113 -11.35 -13.36 -2.14
C SER A 113 -12.81 -13.21 -1.71
N LEU A 114 -13.11 -12.23 -0.85
CA LEU A 114 -14.48 -11.94 -0.39
C LEU A 114 -15.40 -11.51 -1.54
N THR A 115 -14.88 -10.73 -2.50
CA THR A 115 -15.67 -10.31 -3.67
C THR A 115 -16.01 -11.50 -4.59
N ARG A 116 -15.13 -12.52 -4.66
CA ARG A 116 -15.34 -13.71 -5.50
C ARG A 116 -16.33 -14.71 -4.90
N ALA A 117 -16.51 -14.70 -3.58
CA ALA A 117 -17.40 -15.62 -2.85
C ALA A 117 -18.89 -15.23 -2.89
N ALA A 118 -19.24 -14.07 -3.46
CA ALA A 118 -20.64 -13.65 -3.60
C ALA A 118 -21.43 -14.63 -4.50
N PRO A 119 -22.56 -15.19 -4.03
CA PRO A 119 -23.33 -16.19 -4.79
C PRO A 119 -23.78 -15.63 -6.16
N ARG A 120 -23.50 -16.36 -7.24
CA ARG A 120 -24.14 -16.08 -8.55
C ARG A 120 -25.65 -16.25 -8.38
N PRO A 121 -26.49 -15.27 -8.75
CA PRO A 121 -27.94 -15.48 -8.76
C PRO A 121 -28.24 -16.66 -9.68
N ARG A 122 -28.85 -17.71 -9.12
CA ARG A 122 -29.37 -18.83 -9.93
C ARG A 122 -30.49 -18.25 -10.77
N THR A 123 -30.27 -18.13 -12.08
CA THR A 123 -31.34 -17.85 -13.02
C THR A 123 -32.38 -18.95 -12.87
N PRO A 124 -33.64 -18.66 -12.53
CA PRO A 124 -34.68 -19.68 -12.55
C PRO A 124 -34.83 -20.12 -14.01
N GLU A 125 -34.40 -21.34 -14.28
CA GLU A 125 -34.63 -22.05 -15.53
C GLU A 125 -36.16 -22.11 -15.70
N ARG A 126 -36.66 -21.36 -16.69
CA ARG A 126 -38.09 -21.34 -17.01
C ARG A 126 -38.45 -22.72 -17.55
N ALA A 127 -39.18 -23.48 -16.73
CA ALA A 127 -39.91 -24.69 -17.13
C ALA A 127 -41.06 -24.35 -18.09
#